data_AF-A0A6V7JWS0-F1
#
_entry.id   AF-A0A6V7JWS0-F1
#
_cell.length_a   1.000
_cell.length_b   1.000
_cell.length_c   1.000
_cell.angle_alpha   90.00
_cell.angle_beta   90.00
_cell.angle_gamma   90.00
#
_symmetry.space_group_name_H-M   'P 1'
#
loop_
_entity.id
_entity.type
_entity.pdbx_description
1 polymer ?
#
loop_
_entity_poly.entity_id
_entity_poly.type
_entity_poly.pdbx_seq_one_letter_code
_entity_poly.pdbx_strand_id
1 'polypeptide(L)' 'CSVSCGTGIRTRSVECRDGNGRLSNDCDPGERPREEQECKSSAECT' A
#
# COMPACT_ATOMS: atom_id res chain seq x y z
N CYS A 1 5.61 -8.01 5.15
CA CYS A 1 6.58 -7.71 4.08
C CYS A 1 6.83 -9.02 3.35
N SER A 2 7.03 -9.01 2.03
CA SER A 2 7.23 -10.24 1.23
C SER A 2 8.55 -10.94 1.56
N VAL A 3 9.50 -10.20 2.13
CA VAL A 3 10.80 -10.69 2.58
C VAL A 3 10.91 -10.62 4.10
N SER A 4 11.75 -11.50 4.65
CA SER A 4 12.14 -11.49 6.07
C SER A 4 13.44 -10.72 6.33
N CYS A 5 14.20 -10.33 5.30
CA CYS A 5 15.37 -9.46 5.42
C CYS A 5 15.44 -8.44 4.26
N GLY A 6 16.09 -7.29 4.46
CA GLY A 6 16.26 -6.25 3.45
C GLY A 6 14.96 -5.57 3.02
N THR A 7 14.91 -5.13 1.76
CA THR A 7 13.73 -4.47 1.16
C THR A 7 12.88 -5.50 0.41
N GLY A 8 11.57 -5.46 0.65
CA GLY A 8 10.59 -6.22 -0.13
C GLY A 8 9.33 -5.40 -0.39
N ILE A 9 8.26 -6.10 -0.74
CA ILE A 9 6.97 -5.50 -1.08
C ILE A 9 5.92 -5.94 -0.07
N ARG A 10 5.00 -5.05 0.27
CA ARG A 10 3.78 -5.40 1.01
C ARG A 10 2.57 -4.87 0.26
N THR A 11 1.49 -5.65 0.29
CA THR A 11 0.18 -5.20 -0.15
C THR A 11 -0.50 -4.42 0.99
N ARG A 12 -1.10 -3.28 0.66
CA ARG A 12 -1.98 -2.48 1.51
C ARG A 12 -3.36 -2.39 0.87
N SER A 13 -4.37 -2.28 1.72
CA SER A 13 -5.72 -1.93 1.28
C SER A 13 -5.74 -0.47 0.86
N VAL A 14 -6.27 -0.20 -0.34
CA VAL A 14 -6.51 1.15 -0.83
C VAL A 14 -8.01 1.33 -0.95
N GLU A 15 -8.56 2.21 -0.11
CA GLU A 15 -9.97 2.53 -0.08
C GLU A 15 -10.18 3.95 -0.58
N CYS A 16 -11.25 4.13 -1.35
CA CYS A 16 -11.64 5.45 -1.80
C CYS A 16 -12.56 6.09 -0.78
N ARG A 17 -12.32 7.38 -0.51
CA ARG A 17 -13.08 8.15 0.47
C ARG A 17 -13.55 9.47 -0.14
N ASP A 18 -14.76 9.88 0.23
CA ASP A 18 -15.32 11.18 -0.16
C ASP A 18 -14.66 12.33 0.63
N GLY A 19 -15.06 13.57 0.34
CA GLY A 19 -14.54 14.77 1.02
C GLY A 19 -14.83 14.84 2.52
N ASN A 20 -15.70 13.97 3.05
CA ASN A 20 -15.99 13.83 4.47
C ASN A 20 -15.29 12.60 5.08
N GLY A 21 -14.45 11.90 4.32
CA GLY A 21 -13.72 10.71 4.77
C GLY A 21 -14.55 9.41 4.81
N ARG A 22 -15.77 9.40 4.26
CA ARG A 22 -16.60 8.19 4.16
C ARG A 22 -16.19 7.34 2.98
N LEU A 23 -16.35 6.01 3.09
CA LEU A 23 -16.09 5.10 1.99
C LEU A 23 -16.94 5.45 0.77
N SER A 24 -16.31 5.55 -0.39
CA SER A 24 -16.94 5.83 -1.68
C SER A 24 -16.30 4.94 -2.73
N ASN A 25 -17.04 4.67 -3.81
CA ASN A 25 -16.54 3.92 -4.97
C ASN A 25 -16.26 4.85 -6.17
N ASP A 26 -16.45 6.16 -6.00
CA ASP A 26 -16.44 7.17 -7.07
C ASP A 26 -15.06 7.83 -7.25
N CYS A 27 -13.99 7.15 -6.88
CA CYS A 27 -12.64 7.64 -7.11
C CYS A 27 -12.16 7.31 -8.52
N ASP A 28 -11.35 8.20 -9.09
CA ASP A 28 -10.67 7.93 -10.35
C ASP A 28 -9.67 6.78 -10.18
N PRO A 29 -9.73 5.72 -11.02
CA PRO A 29 -8.83 4.57 -10.91
C PRO A 29 -7.39 4.89 -11.33
N GLY A 30 -7.16 5.95 -12.11
CA GLY A 30 -5.83 6.45 -12.45
C GLY A 30 -5.15 7.18 -11.29
N GLU A 31 -5.94 7.84 -10.45
CA GLU A 31 -5.48 8.48 -9.21
C GLU A 31 -5.38 7.49 -8.03
N ARG A 32 -5.88 6.26 -8.18
CA ARG A 32 -5.81 5.23 -7.14
C ARG A 32 -4.34 4.83 -6.93
N PRO A 33 -3.78 5.00 -5.72
CA PRO A 33 -2.41 4.60 -5.47
C PRO A 33 -2.29 3.07 -5.55
N ARG A 34 -1.10 2.58 -5.89
CA ARG A 34 -0.82 1.14 -5.89
C ARG A 34 -1.05 0.54 -4.52
N GLU A 35 -1.70 -0.63 -4.53
CA GLU A 35 -1.86 -1.49 -3.35
C GLU A 35 -0.52 -2.06 -2.91
N GLU A 36 0.42 -2.22 -3.82
CA GLU A 36 1.78 -2.62 -3.50
C GLU A 36 2.62 -1.41 -3.10
N GLN A 37 3.38 -1.56 -2.02
CA GLN A 37 4.36 -0.58 -1.57
C GLN A 37 5.61 -1.29 -1.03
N GLU A 38 6.74 -0.62 -1.12
CA GLU A 38 7.98 -1.13 -0.52
C GLU A 38 7.85 -1.21 1.02
N CYS A 39 8.52 -2.20 1.58
CA CYS A 39 8.69 -2.36 3.02
C CYS A 39 10.13 -2.75 3.30
N LYS A 40 10.67 -2.25 4.41
CA LYS A 40 11.96 -2.69 4.94
C LYS A 40 11.71 -3.67 6.07
N SER A 41 12.33 -4.84 5.96
CA SER A 41 12.47 -5.76 7.08
C SER A 41 13.41 -5.15 8.12
N SER A 42 13.21 -5.50 9.39
CA SER A 42 14.12 -5.15 10.48
C SER A 42 15.41 -5.99 10.48
N ALA A 43 15.47 -7.06 9.69
CA ALA A 43 16.69 -7.83 9.48
C ALA A 43 17.36 -7.40 8.18
N GLU A 44 18.68 -7.24 8.18
CA GLU A 44 19.46 -7.00 6.98
C GLU A 44 19.82 -8.35 6.32
N CYS A 45 19.80 -8.44 4.99
CA CYS A 45 20.29 -9.64 4.30
C CYS A 45 21.82 -9.54 4.17
N THR A 46 22.54 -10.59 4.59
CA THR A 46 24.00 -10.70 4.49
C THR A 46 24.37 -11.88 3.61
#